data_AF-A0A9Q9BII4-F1
#
_entry.id   AF-A0A9Q9BII4-F1
#
_cell.length_a   1.000
_cell.length_b   1.000
_cell.length_c   1.000
_cell.angle_alpha   90.00
_cell.angle_beta   90.00
_cell.angle_gamma   90.00
#
_symmetry.space_group_name_H-M   'P 1'
#
loop_
_entity.id
_entity.type
_entity.pdbx_description
1 polymer ?
#
loop_
_entity_poly.entity_id
_entity_poly.type
_entity_poly.pdbx_seq_one_letter_code
_entity_poly.pdbx_strand_id
1 'polypeptide(L)'
;MLGKKLLCLFSIFIFFSCGIDDIVYLEPPKLVHSPTGYHDAAHMYFEFETSDKKNWGIGEFLGFEVYYRIYESDTDCKNMIKNIVQYDESNPANSVNHLLSSYSYKLLTYQGHSYQDRPIVLAPPASPVNDRLVKFRLEVIDSFSNYFEIPGLPPRKVLRQFGEDFTVVKRGDYDVQSSSNPSPDSFYVAAFAATYGFDKSFRPLYSSLISLGYVKIKKNT
;
A
#
# COMPACT_ATOMS: atom_id res chain seq x y z
N MET A 1 -17.20 -78.29 9.19
CA MET A 1 -16.26 -77.60 10.10
C MET A 1 -15.27 -76.83 9.23
N LEU A 2 -15.55 -75.56 8.99
CA LEU A 2 -14.86 -74.42 9.61
C LEU A 2 -13.48 -74.17 8.99
N GLY A 3 -13.41 -73.16 8.13
CA GLY A 3 -12.15 -72.69 7.52
C GLY A 3 -12.43 -71.46 6.66
N LYS A 4 -12.71 -70.34 7.32
CA LYS A 4 -12.96 -69.01 6.73
C LYS A 4 -11.87 -68.65 5.72
N LYS A 5 -12.23 -68.44 4.45
CA LYS A 5 -11.40 -67.72 3.47
C LYS A 5 -11.87 -66.26 3.44
N LEU A 6 -11.27 -65.47 4.30
CA LEU A 6 -11.27 -64.01 4.25
C LEU A 6 -9.99 -63.63 3.51
N LEU A 7 -10.06 -62.98 2.34
CA LEU A 7 -8.96 -62.11 1.90
C LEU A 7 -9.38 -61.12 0.80
N CYS A 8 -9.23 -59.85 1.16
CA CYS A 8 -8.89 -58.71 0.30
C CYS A 8 -9.86 -58.24 -0.79
N LEU A 9 -10.96 -57.61 -0.36
CA LEU A 9 -11.32 -56.33 -0.99
C LEU A 9 -10.31 -55.28 -0.50
N PHE A 10 -9.27 -55.04 -1.28
CA PHE A 10 -8.42 -53.87 -1.07
C PHE A 10 -9.23 -52.66 -1.53
N SER A 11 -9.89 -52.01 -0.59
CA SER A 11 -10.53 -50.71 -0.80
C SER A 11 -9.48 -49.76 -1.36
N ILE A 12 -9.60 -49.44 -2.64
CA ILE A 12 -8.95 -48.30 -3.28
C ILE A 12 -9.64 -47.06 -2.70
N PHE A 13 -9.26 -46.69 -1.48
CA PHE A 13 -9.41 -45.34 -0.99
C PHE A 13 -8.36 -44.52 -1.76
N ILE A 14 -8.72 -44.08 -2.97
CA ILE A 14 -8.09 -42.90 -3.53
C ILE A 14 -8.41 -41.79 -2.54
N PHE A 15 -7.43 -41.46 -1.71
CA PHE A 15 -7.40 -40.22 -0.98
C PHE A 15 -7.53 -39.12 -2.04
N PHE A 16 -8.75 -38.66 -2.28
CA PHE A 16 -8.98 -37.29 -2.69
C PHE A 16 -8.46 -36.47 -1.52
N SER A 17 -7.15 -36.22 -1.53
CA SER A 17 -6.59 -35.05 -0.90
C SER A 17 -7.34 -33.90 -1.59
N CYS A 18 -8.41 -33.43 -0.97
CA CYS A 18 -8.74 -32.01 -1.05
C CYS A 18 -7.52 -31.32 -0.47
N GLY A 19 -6.50 -31.12 -1.30
CA GLY A 19 -5.42 -30.20 -1.01
C GLY A 19 -6.11 -28.86 -0.86
N ILE A 20 -6.37 -28.45 0.38
CA ILE A 20 -6.62 -27.05 0.66
C ILE A 20 -5.37 -26.35 0.14
N ASP A 21 -5.53 -25.57 -0.92
CA ASP A 21 -4.50 -24.64 -1.33
C ASP A 21 -4.23 -23.75 -0.12
N ASP A 22 -3.00 -23.80 0.42
CA ASP A 22 -2.57 -22.84 1.44
C ASP A 22 -2.70 -21.44 0.83
N ILE A 23 -3.71 -20.69 1.27
CA ILE A 23 -3.88 -19.30 0.88
C ILE A 23 -2.78 -18.50 1.59
N VAL A 24 -1.83 -17.98 0.81
CA VAL A 24 -0.82 -17.06 1.33
C VAL A 24 -1.52 -15.73 1.65
N TYR A 25 -1.47 -15.32 2.90
CA TYR A 25 -2.09 -14.09 3.39
C TYR A 25 -1.02 -13.16 3.95
N LEU A 26 -0.86 -11.98 3.34
CA LEU A 26 0.02 -10.93 3.84
C LEU A 26 -0.76 -10.01 4.78
N GLU A 27 -0.23 -9.78 5.98
CA GLU A 27 -0.78 -8.82 6.93
C GLU A 27 -0.52 -7.40 6.42
N PRO A 28 -1.51 -6.50 6.40
CA PRO A 28 -1.30 -5.09 6.04
C PRO A 28 -0.41 -4.35 7.06
N PRO A 29 0.19 -3.20 6.68
CA PRO A 29 0.75 -2.27 7.67
C PRO A 29 -0.37 -1.68 8.54
N LYS A 30 0.00 -0.97 9.60
CA LYS A 30 -0.94 -0.33 10.53
C LYS A 30 -0.82 1.19 10.45
N LEU A 31 -1.94 1.88 10.27
CA LEU A 31 -1.97 3.34 10.35
C LEU A 31 -1.53 3.82 11.74
N VAL A 32 -0.61 4.78 11.78
CA VAL A 32 -0.14 5.44 13.01
C VAL A 32 -0.60 6.89 13.05
N HIS A 33 -0.44 7.62 11.95
CA HIS A 33 -0.88 9.00 11.84
C HIS A 33 -1.39 9.33 10.43
N SER A 34 -2.47 10.11 10.38
CA SER A 34 -3.03 10.65 9.15
C SER A 34 -3.01 12.18 9.18
N PRO A 35 -2.60 12.85 8.10
CA PRO A 35 -2.63 14.31 8.01
C PRO A 35 -4.04 14.85 7.72
N THR A 36 -5.04 13.97 7.58
CA THR A 36 -6.41 14.32 7.23
C THR A 36 -7.00 15.33 8.22
N GLY A 37 -7.45 16.47 7.70
CA GLY A 37 -8.08 17.52 8.52
C GLY A 37 -7.12 18.40 9.30
N TYR A 38 -5.80 18.15 9.25
CA TYR A 38 -4.80 19.03 9.85
C TYR A 38 -4.44 20.19 8.91
N HIS A 39 -4.16 21.34 9.54
CA HIS A 39 -3.74 22.57 8.86
C HIS A 39 -2.40 23.09 9.38
N ASP A 40 -1.93 22.57 10.52
CA ASP A 40 -0.64 22.92 11.08
C ASP A 40 0.47 22.05 10.48
N ALA A 41 1.62 22.65 10.19
CA ALA A 41 2.73 21.99 9.51
C ALA A 41 3.28 20.77 10.28
N ALA A 42 3.15 20.76 11.61
CA ALA A 42 3.67 19.69 12.45
C ALA A 42 2.94 18.37 12.19
N HIS A 43 1.62 18.40 11.96
CA HIS A 43 0.78 17.21 11.73
C HIS A 43 0.53 16.90 10.24
N MET A 44 1.03 17.71 9.30
CA MET A 44 0.90 17.46 7.84
C MET A 44 1.89 16.39 7.33
N TYR A 45 1.85 15.20 7.91
CA TYR A 45 2.62 14.02 7.50
C TYR A 45 1.78 12.75 7.54
N PHE A 46 2.23 11.72 6.83
CA PHE A 46 1.68 10.37 6.90
C PHE A 46 2.61 9.50 7.73
N GLU A 47 2.05 8.58 8.52
CA GLU A 47 2.83 7.60 9.27
C GLU A 47 2.10 6.27 9.38
N PHE A 48 2.84 5.18 9.16
CA PHE A 48 2.36 3.83 9.39
C PHE A 48 3.46 2.96 9.98
N GLU A 49 3.06 1.93 10.70
CA GLU A 49 3.93 0.88 11.22
C GLU A 49 3.89 -0.30 10.24
N THR A 50 5.04 -0.78 9.81
CA THR A 50 5.11 -2.01 9.00
C THR A 50 4.65 -3.22 9.82
N SER A 51 4.20 -4.28 9.15
CA SER A 51 3.88 -5.57 9.77
C SER A 51 4.96 -6.62 9.48
N ASP A 52 6.23 -6.20 9.51
CA ASP A 52 7.39 -7.03 9.17
C ASP A 52 7.41 -8.35 9.96
N LYS A 53 7.15 -8.30 11.27
CA LYS A 53 7.15 -9.51 12.13
C LYS A 53 6.11 -10.53 11.71
N LYS A 54 4.93 -10.07 11.30
CA LYS A 54 3.81 -10.94 10.94
C LYS A 54 3.99 -11.54 9.55
N ASN A 55 4.60 -10.80 8.63
CA ASN A 55 4.86 -11.26 7.27
C ASN A 55 6.15 -12.06 7.12
N TRP A 56 7.01 -12.09 8.15
CA TRP A 56 8.24 -12.85 8.10
C TRP A 56 8.00 -14.34 7.87
N GLY A 57 8.60 -14.89 6.82
CA GLY A 57 8.44 -16.30 6.45
C GLY A 57 7.09 -16.66 5.83
N ILE A 58 6.21 -15.67 5.57
CA ILE A 58 4.96 -15.88 4.83
C ILE A 58 5.20 -15.62 3.34
N GLY A 59 5.10 -16.68 2.55
CA GLY A 59 5.26 -16.61 1.09
C GLY A 59 6.56 -15.91 0.69
N GLU A 60 6.54 -15.24 -0.47
CA GLU A 60 7.62 -14.37 -0.91
C GLU A 60 7.29 -12.91 -0.52
N PHE A 61 7.36 -12.60 0.78
CA PHE A 61 7.18 -11.25 1.30
C PHE A 61 8.36 -10.34 0.89
N LEU A 62 8.06 -9.23 0.21
CA LEU A 62 9.08 -8.31 -0.30
C LEU A 62 9.12 -6.95 0.41
N GLY A 63 8.03 -6.54 1.07
CA GLY A 63 7.96 -5.27 1.79
C GLY A 63 6.62 -4.55 1.65
N PHE A 64 6.65 -3.22 1.64
CA PHE A 64 5.44 -2.38 1.65
C PHE A 64 5.48 -1.31 0.58
N GLU A 65 4.31 -1.07 -0.01
CA GLU A 65 4.10 -0.04 -1.03
C GLU A 65 3.23 1.08 -0.50
N VAL A 66 3.47 2.28 -1.03
CA VAL A 66 2.62 3.45 -0.82
C VAL A 66 2.09 3.89 -2.17
N TYR A 67 0.77 4.01 -2.27
CA TYR A 67 0.08 4.48 -3.46
C TYR A 67 -0.51 5.85 -3.20
N TYR A 68 -0.52 6.71 -4.22
CA TYR A 68 -1.12 8.03 -4.12
C TYR A 68 -1.96 8.39 -5.36
N ARG A 69 -2.90 9.30 -5.17
CA ARG A 69 -3.59 10.01 -6.24
C ARG A 69 -3.92 11.43 -5.80
N ILE A 70 -3.85 12.35 -6.74
CA ILE A 70 -4.07 13.78 -6.51
C ILE A 70 -5.47 14.15 -7.00
N TYR A 71 -6.20 14.92 -6.22
CA TYR A 71 -7.56 15.36 -6.52
C TYR A 71 -7.61 16.88 -6.53
N GLU A 72 -8.34 17.44 -7.49
CA GLU A 72 -8.64 18.87 -7.49
C GLU A 72 -9.66 19.27 -6.41
N SER A 73 -10.45 18.33 -5.88
CA SER A 73 -11.56 18.58 -4.96
C SER A 73 -11.43 17.76 -3.68
N ASP A 74 -11.60 18.40 -2.52
CA ASP A 74 -11.63 17.75 -1.20
C ASP A 74 -12.77 16.72 -1.12
N THR A 75 -13.94 17.09 -1.64
CA THR A 75 -15.12 16.23 -1.69
C THR A 75 -14.85 14.97 -2.52
N ASP A 76 -14.25 15.13 -3.70
CA ASP A 76 -13.95 13.98 -4.58
C ASP A 76 -12.90 13.07 -3.94
N CYS A 77 -11.87 13.66 -3.31
CA CYS A 77 -10.85 12.93 -2.55
C CYS A 77 -11.48 12.09 -1.42
N LYS A 78 -12.30 12.70 -0.57
CA LYS A 78 -12.97 12.03 0.56
C LYS A 78 -13.90 10.92 0.10
N ASN A 79 -14.72 11.21 -0.93
CA ASN A 79 -15.64 10.22 -1.47
C ASN A 79 -14.88 9.03 -2.07
N MET A 80 -13.78 9.29 -2.77
CA MET A 80 -12.96 8.21 -3.32
C MET A 80 -12.30 7.36 -2.23
N ILE A 81 -11.75 7.99 -1.18
CA ILE A 81 -11.19 7.25 -0.04
C ILE A 81 -12.24 6.32 0.57
N LYS A 82 -13.45 6.85 0.84
CA LYS A 82 -14.56 6.07 1.38
C LYS A 82 -14.93 4.90 0.48
N ASN A 83 -15.01 5.12 -0.83
CA ASN A 83 -15.36 4.06 -1.78
C ASN A 83 -14.31 2.95 -1.84
N ILE A 84 -13.02 3.31 -1.79
CA ILE A 84 -11.91 2.33 -1.80
C ILE A 84 -11.91 1.53 -0.49
N VAL A 85 -12.07 2.18 0.66
CA VAL A 85 -12.17 1.50 1.97
C VAL A 85 -13.34 0.51 1.98
N GLN A 86 -14.51 0.94 1.52
CA GLN A 86 -15.68 0.05 1.43
C GLN A 86 -15.46 -1.12 0.46
N TYR A 87 -14.75 -0.90 -0.65
CA TYR A 87 -14.41 -1.98 -1.58
C TYR A 87 -13.44 -2.98 -0.94
N ASP A 88 -12.43 -2.51 -0.21
CA ASP A 88 -11.43 -3.32 0.49
C ASP A 88 -12.06 -4.23 1.55
N GLU A 89 -13.05 -3.74 2.32
CA GLU A 89 -13.78 -4.55 3.31
C GLU A 89 -14.40 -5.81 2.71
N SER A 90 -14.83 -5.75 1.44
CA SER A 90 -15.45 -6.88 0.74
C SER A 90 -14.48 -7.64 -0.18
N ASN A 91 -13.35 -7.03 -0.56
CA ASN A 91 -12.42 -7.55 -1.59
C ASN A 91 -10.95 -7.30 -1.23
N PRO A 92 -10.48 -7.67 -0.02
CA PRO A 92 -9.19 -7.21 0.50
C PRO A 92 -8.00 -7.65 -0.37
N ALA A 93 -8.01 -8.88 -0.90
CA ALA A 93 -6.93 -9.39 -1.75
C ALA A 93 -6.85 -8.71 -3.14
N ASN A 94 -7.92 -8.05 -3.59
CA ASN A 94 -8.01 -7.43 -4.92
C ASN A 94 -8.00 -5.90 -4.87
N SER A 95 -7.98 -5.31 -3.68
CA SER A 95 -8.20 -3.88 -3.50
C SER A 95 -7.07 -3.03 -4.09
N VAL A 96 -5.81 -3.47 -4.01
CA VAL A 96 -4.68 -2.84 -4.70
C VAL A 96 -4.86 -2.87 -6.22
N ASN A 97 -5.24 -4.02 -6.79
CA ASN A 97 -5.46 -4.15 -8.23
C ASN A 97 -6.60 -3.23 -8.69
N HIS A 98 -7.67 -3.11 -7.91
CA HIS A 98 -8.76 -2.19 -8.16
C HIS A 98 -8.30 -0.72 -8.12
N LEU A 99 -7.52 -0.36 -7.11
CA LEU A 99 -6.94 0.97 -6.93
C LEU A 99 -6.04 1.38 -8.12
N LEU A 100 -5.22 0.46 -8.63
CA LEU A 100 -4.35 0.71 -9.79
C LEU A 100 -5.10 0.73 -11.13
N SER A 101 -6.01 -0.21 -11.36
CA SER A 101 -6.67 -0.39 -12.65
C SER A 101 -7.87 0.55 -12.86
N SER A 102 -8.68 0.77 -11.82
CA SER A 102 -9.95 1.49 -11.91
C SER A 102 -9.82 2.95 -11.50
N TYR A 103 -8.93 3.24 -10.55
CA TYR A 103 -8.73 4.60 -10.02
C TYR A 103 -7.36 5.17 -10.34
N SER A 104 -6.54 4.49 -11.17
CA SER A 104 -5.23 4.93 -11.64
C SER A 104 -4.38 5.64 -10.57
N TYR A 105 -4.35 5.08 -9.37
CA TYR A 105 -3.37 5.47 -8.37
C TYR A 105 -1.97 5.11 -8.84
N LYS A 106 -0.97 5.80 -8.28
CA LYS A 106 0.43 5.70 -8.67
C LYS A 106 1.29 5.28 -7.50
N LEU A 107 2.40 4.63 -7.79
CA LEU A 107 3.40 4.28 -6.79
C LEU A 107 4.16 5.54 -6.37
N LEU A 108 4.23 5.77 -5.07
CA LEU A 108 5.11 6.80 -4.51
C LEU A 108 6.58 6.38 -4.73
N THR A 109 7.48 7.35 -4.80
CA THR A 109 8.91 7.09 -4.77
C THR A 109 9.64 8.12 -3.90
N TYR A 110 10.95 7.99 -3.78
CA TYR A 110 11.81 8.98 -3.16
C TYR A 110 13.12 9.12 -3.94
N GLN A 111 13.91 10.14 -3.59
CA GLN A 111 15.18 10.44 -4.25
C GLN A 111 16.12 9.22 -4.27
N GLY A 112 16.55 8.82 -5.48
CA GLY A 112 17.44 7.67 -5.66
C GLY A 112 16.76 6.31 -5.52
N HIS A 113 15.44 6.25 -5.66
CA HIS A 113 14.65 5.02 -5.82
C HIS A 113 13.78 5.15 -7.07
N SER A 114 13.70 4.09 -7.88
CA SER A 114 12.76 4.02 -9.00
C SER A 114 11.45 3.40 -8.54
N TYR A 115 10.31 3.93 -8.98
CA TYR A 115 9.01 3.31 -8.69
C TYR A 115 8.89 1.88 -9.27
N GLN A 116 9.78 1.49 -10.20
CA GLN A 116 9.85 0.15 -10.76
C GLN A 116 10.60 -0.83 -9.84
N ASP A 117 11.43 -0.33 -8.92
CA ASP A 117 12.22 -1.12 -7.97
C ASP A 117 11.37 -1.44 -6.73
N ARG A 118 10.27 -2.16 -6.95
CA ARG A 118 9.26 -2.43 -5.94
C ARG A 118 9.76 -3.43 -4.89
N PRO A 119 9.41 -3.28 -3.61
CA PRO A 119 8.60 -2.20 -3.01
C PRO A 119 9.41 -1.01 -2.46
N ILE A 120 8.74 0.12 -2.21
CA ILE A 120 9.37 1.36 -1.68
C ILE A 120 9.96 1.18 -0.27
N VAL A 121 9.38 0.29 0.55
CA VAL A 121 9.95 -0.15 1.84
C VAL A 121 10.31 -1.62 1.73
N LEU A 122 11.58 -1.93 1.54
CA LEU A 122 12.05 -3.31 1.45
C LEU A 122 11.84 -4.07 2.77
N ALA A 123 11.50 -5.35 2.66
CA ALA A 123 11.52 -6.29 3.77
C ALA A 123 12.92 -6.32 4.43
N PRO A 124 13.01 -6.49 5.75
CA PRO A 124 14.28 -6.61 6.45
C PRO A 124 15.09 -7.80 5.89
N PRO A 125 16.41 -7.65 5.69
CA PRO A 125 17.23 -8.71 5.11
C PRO A 125 17.58 -9.83 6.10
N ALA A 126 17.33 -9.62 7.39
CA ALA A 126 17.77 -10.53 8.46
C ALA A 126 16.89 -10.43 9.72
N SER A 127 17.01 -11.45 10.56
CA SER A 127 16.39 -11.56 11.89
C SER A 127 17.32 -10.99 12.99
N PRO A 128 16.83 -10.45 14.12
CA PRO A 128 15.42 -10.31 14.49
C PRO A 128 14.69 -9.25 13.68
N VAL A 129 13.51 -9.61 13.21
CA VAL A 129 12.64 -8.74 12.44
C VAL A 129 11.84 -7.87 13.40
N ASN A 130 11.85 -6.57 13.16
CA ASN A 130 11.07 -5.60 13.91
C ASN A 130 10.20 -4.80 12.96
N ASP A 131 9.01 -4.46 13.43
CA ASP A 131 8.15 -3.49 12.76
C ASP A 131 8.83 -2.11 12.83
N ARG A 132 8.66 -1.31 11.79
CA ARG A 132 9.33 -0.03 11.54
C ARG A 132 8.29 1.04 11.34
N LEU A 133 8.47 2.18 12.00
CA LEU A 133 7.66 3.38 11.77
C LEU A 133 8.13 4.07 10.50
N VAL A 134 7.31 4.04 9.46
CA VAL A 134 7.57 4.73 8.19
C VAL A 134 6.80 6.03 8.20
N LYS A 135 7.51 7.13 7.96
CA LYS A 135 6.97 8.48 8.04
C LYS A 135 7.32 9.26 6.79
N PHE A 136 6.36 10.03 6.24
CA PHE A 136 6.66 10.85 5.07
C PHE A 136 5.82 12.12 4.93
N ARG A 137 6.39 13.11 4.24
CA ARG A 137 5.76 14.39 3.88
C ARG A 137 5.91 14.65 2.38
N LEU A 138 4.90 15.25 1.76
CA LEU A 138 4.93 15.50 0.32
C LEU A 138 5.60 16.83 -0.05
N GLU A 139 5.42 17.84 0.80
CA GLU A 139 5.96 19.19 0.59
C GLU A 139 6.79 19.65 1.79
N VAL A 140 7.71 20.59 1.53
CA VAL A 140 8.39 21.32 2.61
C VAL A 140 7.40 22.33 3.16
N ILE A 141 7.11 22.25 4.45
CA ILE A 141 6.16 23.14 5.13
C ILE A 141 6.86 23.68 6.38
N ASP A 142 6.99 25.00 6.46
CA ASP A 142 7.76 25.70 7.49
C ASP A 142 9.20 25.14 7.61
N SER A 143 9.54 24.54 8.75
CA SER A 143 10.84 23.90 9.01
C SER A 143 10.85 22.39 8.75
N PHE A 144 9.72 21.80 8.35
CA PHE A 144 9.58 20.36 8.13
C PHE A 144 9.91 19.99 6.68
N SER A 145 10.87 19.07 6.52
CA SER A 145 11.30 18.58 5.20
C SER A 145 10.32 17.55 4.62
N ASN A 146 10.27 17.46 3.29
CA ASN A 146 9.49 16.45 2.57
C ASN A 146 10.23 15.11 2.45
N TYR A 147 10.66 14.56 3.57
CA TYR A 147 11.41 13.31 3.58
C TYR A 147 10.51 12.09 3.72
N PHE A 148 10.96 10.99 3.11
CA PHE A 148 10.55 9.63 3.36
C PHE A 148 11.55 9.03 4.34
N GLU A 149 11.07 8.67 5.51
CA GLU A 149 11.88 8.25 6.66
C GLU A 149 11.58 6.79 6.98
N ILE A 150 12.62 5.97 6.94
CA ILE A 150 12.61 4.59 7.40
C ILE A 150 13.72 4.48 8.47
N PRO A 151 13.42 3.95 9.68
CA PRO A 151 14.41 3.79 10.73
C PRO A 151 15.67 3.07 10.25
N GLY A 152 16.82 3.64 10.54
CA GLY A 152 18.13 3.09 10.14
C GLY A 152 18.58 3.45 8.71
N LEU A 153 17.76 4.17 7.93
CA LEU A 153 18.12 4.68 6.61
C LEU A 153 18.21 6.22 6.62
N PRO A 154 19.11 6.82 5.83
CA PRO A 154 19.12 8.26 5.65
C PRO A 154 17.79 8.75 5.07
N PRO A 155 17.24 9.89 5.56
CA PRO A 155 16.01 10.46 5.02
C PRO A 155 16.22 10.90 3.57
N ARG A 156 15.21 10.67 2.72
CA ARG A 156 15.27 10.98 1.29
C ARG A 156 14.04 11.75 0.86
N LYS A 157 14.19 12.71 -0.06
CA LYS A 157 13.07 13.52 -0.56
C LYS A 157 11.99 12.65 -1.21
N VAL A 158 10.74 12.83 -0.81
CA VAL A 158 9.56 12.20 -1.42
C VAL A 158 9.32 12.76 -2.81
N LEU A 159 9.01 11.88 -3.76
CA LEU A 159 8.75 12.22 -5.15
C LEU A 159 7.54 11.43 -5.68
N ARG A 160 6.93 11.97 -6.74
CA ARG A 160 5.91 11.30 -7.56
C ARG A 160 6.51 10.16 -8.38
N GLN A 161 5.68 9.31 -8.96
CA GLN A 161 6.10 8.08 -9.67
C GLN A 161 7.28 8.27 -10.64
N PHE A 162 7.35 9.36 -11.40
CA PHE A 162 8.45 9.63 -12.35
C PHE A 162 9.58 10.52 -11.81
N GLY A 163 9.73 10.61 -10.49
CA GLY A 163 10.76 11.45 -9.85
C GLY A 163 10.42 12.94 -9.84
N GLU A 164 9.17 13.30 -10.11
CA GLU A 164 8.69 14.68 -10.11
C GLU A 164 8.36 15.15 -8.68
N ASP A 165 8.47 16.46 -8.47
CA ASP A 165 8.13 17.09 -7.19
C ASP A 165 6.60 17.27 -7.04
N PHE A 166 6.09 17.17 -5.81
CA PHE A 166 4.67 17.48 -5.54
C PHE A 166 4.34 18.96 -5.71
N THR A 167 5.34 19.85 -5.64
CA THR A 167 5.14 21.28 -5.88
C THR A 167 4.80 21.58 -7.35
N VAL A 168 5.29 20.81 -8.32
CA VAL A 168 5.08 21.10 -9.75
C VAL A 168 3.76 20.52 -10.31
N VAL A 169 2.91 19.97 -9.44
CA VAL A 169 1.62 19.37 -9.80
C VAL A 169 0.73 20.39 -10.52
N LYS A 170 0.09 19.95 -11.60
CA LYS A 170 -0.88 20.75 -12.35
C LYS A 170 -2.04 19.90 -12.88
N ARG A 171 -3.11 20.59 -13.26
CA ARG A 171 -4.26 19.95 -13.92
C ARG A 171 -3.82 19.23 -15.18
N GLY A 172 -4.28 17.99 -15.35
CA GLY A 172 -4.00 17.16 -16.51
C GLY A 172 -2.77 16.27 -16.36
N ASP A 173 -2.02 16.35 -15.26
CA ASP A 173 -0.98 15.38 -14.95
C ASP A 173 -1.57 13.97 -14.79
N TYR A 174 -0.75 12.95 -15.07
CA TYR A 174 -1.15 11.53 -15.12
C TYR A 174 -1.66 10.95 -13.80
N ASP A 175 -1.45 11.67 -12.70
CA ASP A 175 -1.81 11.32 -11.33
C ASP A 175 -2.84 12.29 -10.72
N VAL A 176 -3.38 13.21 -11.52
CA VAL A 176 -4.36 14.21 -11.11
C VAL A 176 -5.75 13.88 -11.64
N GLN A 177 -6.69 13.66 -10.72
CA GLN A 177 -8.11 13.57 -10.99
C GLN A 177 -8.71 14.97 -11.12
N SER A 178 -9.16 15.31 -12.33
CA SER A 178 -9.93 16.54 -12.56
C SER A 178 -11.29 16.49 -11.87
N SER A 179 -11.76 17.67 -11.46
CA SER A 179 -13.08 17.88 -10.89
C SER A 179 -13.87 18.93 -11.69
N SER A 180 -15.20 18.84 -11.65
CA SER A 180 -16.08 19.92 -12.10
C SER A 180 -16.09 21.11 -11.13
N ASN A 181 -15.79 20.86 -9.85
CA ASN A 181 -15.71 21.86 -8.79
C ASN A 181 -14.32 21.83 -8.14
N PRO A 182 -13.25 22.17 -8.87
CA PRO A 182 -11.90 22.14 -8.34
C PRO A 182 -11.73 23.20 -7.24
N SER A 183 -10.94 22.88 -6.21
CA SER A 183 -10.47 23.88 -5.24
C SER A 183 -9.60 24.92 -5.94
N PRO A 184 -9.74 26.21 -5.59
CA PRO A 184 -9.09 27.29 -6.32
C PRO A 184 -7.56 27.28 -6.17
N ASP A 185 -7.07 26.96 -4.97
CA ASP A 185 -5.67 27.19 -4.56
C ASP A 185 -4.95 25.90 -4.14
N SER A 186 -5.60 24.74 -4.22
CA SER A 186 -5.12 23.54 -3.56
C SER A 186 -5.43 22.25 -4.32
N PHE A 187 -4.57 21.26 -4.14
CA PHE A 187 -4.85 19.86 -4.45
C PHE A 187 -4.92 19.04 -3.16
N TYR A 188 -5.50 17.85 -3.25
CA TYR A 188 -5.63 16.90 -2.14
C TYR A 188 -4.99 15.59 -2.57
N VAL A 189 -3.97 15.14 -1.85
CA VAL A 189 -3.26 13.90 -2.16
C VAL A 189 -3.74 12.81 -1.22
N ALA A 190 -4.52 11.87 -1.74
CA ALA A 190 -4.91 10.67 -1.02
C ALA A 190 -3.77 9.65 -1.07
N ALA A 191 -3.52 8.97 0.06
CA ALA A 191 -2.50 7.93 0.14
C ALA A 191 -3.06 6.65 0.77
N PHE A 192 -2.57 5.52 0.28
CA PHE A 192 -2.83 4.19 0.81
C PHE A 192 -1.53 3.41 0.93
N ALA A 193 -1.50 2.40 1.80
CA ALA A 193 -0.39 1.46 1.88
C ALA A 193 -0.89 0.01 1.88
N ALA A 194 -0.05 -0.88 1.36
CA ALA A 194 -0.26 -2.33 1.41
C ALA A 194 1.09 -3.05 1.51
N THR A 195 1.05 -4.27 2.02
CA THR A 195 2.15 -5.22 1.95
C THR A 195 2.19 -5.82 0.55
N TYR A 196 3.39 -6.02 0.03
CA TYR A 196 3.66 -6.54 -1.30
C TYR A 196 4.57 -7.77 -1.24
N GLY A 197 4.24 -8.75 -2.07
CA GLY A 197 5.03 -9.95 -2.26
C GLY A 197 4.60 -10.73 -3.49
N PHE A 198 4.97 -12.00 -3.54
CA PHE A 198 4.52 -12.93 -4.56
C PHE A 198 3.82 -14.16 -3.97
N ASP A 199 2.86 -14.69 -4.73
CA ASP A 199 2.31 -16.02 -4.49
C ASP A 199 3.28 -17.12 -4.98
N LYS A 200 2.91 -18.39 -4.76
CA LYS A 200 3.70 -19.55 -5.20
C LYS A 200 3.88 -19.64 -6.73
N SER A 201 3.11 -18.89 -7.51
CA SER A 201 3.19 -18.79 -8.97
C SER A 201 3.90 -17.52 -9.45
N PHE A 202 4.60 -16.81 -8.55
CA PHE A 202 5.28 -15.55 -8.82
C PHE A 202 4.36 -14.42 -9.31
N ARG A 203 3.07 -14.48 -8.96
CA ARG A 203 2.13 -13.39 -9.26
C ARG A 203 2.10 -12.39 -8.10
N PRO A 204 1.97 -11.09 -8.39
CA PRO A 204 1.80 -10.07 -7.36
C PRO A 204 0.74 -10.45 -6.33
N LEU A 205 1.15 -10.50 -5.07
CA LEU A 205 0.29 -10.72 -3.91
C LEU A 205 0.32 -9.45 -3.06
N TYR A 206 -0.85 -9.04 -2.61
CA TYR A 206 -1.01 -7.87 -1.75
C TYR A 206 -1.80 -8.24 -0.49
N SER A 207 -1.51 -7.53 0.60
CA SER A 207 -2.44 -7.49 1.74
C SER A 207 -3.70 -6.70 1.39
N SER A 208 -4.64 -6.61 2.33
CA SER A 208 -5.65 -5.54 2.30
C SER A 208 -4.98 -4.16 2.26
N LEU A 209 -5.70 -3.17 1.75
CA LEU A 209 -5.28 -1.77 1.71
C LEU A 209 -5.57 -1.11 3.07
N ILE A 210 -4.63 -0.29 3.54
CA ILE A 210 -4.94 0.71 4.57
C ILE A 210 -5.01 2.10 3.94
N SER A 211 -6.00 2.88 4.35
CA SER A 211 -6.02 4.30 4.04
C SER A 211 -5.07 5.04 4.99
N LEU A 212 -4.15 5.83 4.42
CA LEU A 212 -3.36 6.79 5.17
C LEU A 212 -4.07 8.17 5.25
N GLY A 213 -5.25 8.28 4.63
CA GLY A 213 -6.02 9.50 4.50
C GLY A 213 -5.50 10.40 3.39
N TYR A 214 -5.58 11.71 3.56
CA TYR A 214 -5.10 12.68 2.58
C TYR A 214 -4.46 13.91 3.21
N VAL A 215 -3.62 14.59 2.44
CA VAL A 215 -3.04 15.89 2.79
C VAL A 215 -3.39 16.93 1.74
N LYS A 216 -3.60 18.18 2.18
CA LYS A 216 -3.78 19.34 1.31
C LYS A 216 -2.42 19.88 0.90
N ILE A 217 -2.18 20.05 -0.40
CA ILE A 217 -0.98 20.70 -0.95
C ILE A 217 -1.39 21.96 -1.73
N LYS A 218 -0.51 22.97 -1.79
CA LYS A 218 -0.82 24.22 -2.49
C LYS A 218 -0.64 24.05 -4.00
N LYS A 219 -1.50 24.70 -4.78
CA LYS A 219 -1.27 24.88 -6.22
C LYS A 219 -0.13 25.88 -6.40
N ASN A 220 0.85 25.53 -7.23
CA ASN A 220 1.75 26.53 -7.76
C ASN A 220 0.95 27.40 -8.75
N THR A 221 0.73 28.66 -8.35
CA THR A 221 0.29 29.76 -9.21
C THR A 221 1.40 30.22 -10.13
#